data_AF-A0A377UT76-F1
#
_entry.id   AF-A0A377UT76-F1
#
_cell.length_a   1.000
_cell.length_b   1.000
_cell.length_c   1.000
_cell.angle_alpha   90.00
_cell.angle_beta   90.00
_cell.angle_gamma   90.00
#
_symmetry.space_group_name_H-M   'P 1'
#
loop_
_entity.id
_entity.type
_entity.pdbx_description
1 polymer ?
#
loop_
_entity_poly.entity_id
_entity_poly.type
_entity_poly.pdbx_seq_one_letter_code
_entity_poly.pdbx_strand_id
1 'polypeptide(L)'
;MLVLPAEDVSRETIAKQIALALRDEVADLEAAGIGIIQIDEPALREGLPLKRSDWDAYLQWGVEAFRLNAAVAKDDTQIHTHMCYCEFNDIMDSIAALDADVITIETSRSDMELLESFEAFEYPQ
;
A
#
# COMPACT_ATOMS: atom_id res chain seq x y z
N MET A 1 -1.60 8.72 -2.38
CA MET A 1 -2.86 9.50 -2.55
C MET A 1 -2.83 10.80 -1.74
N LEU A 2 -2.46 11.92 -2.35
CA LEU A 2 -2.47 13.25 -1.73
C LEU A 2 -3.63 14.08 -2.29
N VAL A 3 -4.75 14.08 -1.60
CA VAL A 3 -5.88 14.99 -1.83
C VAL A 3 -5.90 15.99 -0.69
N LEU A 4 -6.11 17.28 -0.97
CA LEU A 4 -6.32 18.28 0.08
C LEU A 4 -7.58 17.88 0.87
N PRO A 5 -7.45 17.42 2.13
CA PRO A 5 -8.57 16.87 2.86
C PRO A 5 -9.54 17.97 3.28
N ALA A 6 -10.83 17.66 3.28
CA ALA A 6 -11.82 18.52 3.91
C ALA A 6 -11.53 18.62 5.42
N GLU A 7 -11.59 19.82 5.99
CA GLU A 7 -11.14 20.09 7.38
C GLU A 7 -12.02 19.41 8.45
N ASP A 8 -13.20 18.93 8.07
CA ASP A 8 -14.24 18.36 8.92
C ASP A 8 -14.19 16.82 9.02
N VAL A 9 -13.32 16.16 8.28
CA VAL A 9 -13.24 14.69 8.21
C VAL A 9 -11.81 14.20 8.45
N SER A 10 -11.64 13.10 9.21
CA SER A 10 -10.32 12.54 9.46
C SER A 10 -9.67 12.01 8.16
N ARG A 11 -8.33 12.06 8.08
CA ARG A 11 -7.58 11.50 6.94
C ARG A 11 -7.87 10.02 6.71
N GLU A 12 -8.01 9.25 7.79
CA GLU A 12 -8.41 7.85 7.74
C GLU A 12 -9.77 7.67 7.05
N THR A 13 -10.78 8.46 7.42
CA THR A 13 -12.12 8.36 6.83
C THR A 13 -12.08 8.69 5.34
N ILE A 14 -11.36 9.74 4.96
CA ILE A 14 -11.17 10.12 3.56
C ILE A 14 -10.45 8.99 2.80
N ALA A 15 -9.39 8.42 3.38
CA ALA A 15 -8.64 7.33 2.77
C ALA A 15 -9.53 6.10 2.55
N LYS A 16 -10.33 5.71 3.54
CA LYS A 16 -11.28 4.59 3.44
C LYS A 16 -12.38 4.84 2.41
N GLN A 17 -12.89 6.07 2.31
CA GLN A 17 -13.88 6.43 1.28
C GLN A 17 -13.32 6.33 -0.13
N ILE A 18 -12.10 6.82 -0.36
CA ILE A 18 -11.48 6.70 -1.67
C ILE A 18 -11.10 5.24 -1.96
N ALA A 19 -10.66 4.47 -0.97
CA ALA A 19 -10.43 3.04 -1.12
C ALA A 19 -11.69 2.28 -1.55
N LEU A 20 -12.86 2.63 -1.01
CA LEU A 20 -14.14 2.07 -1.47
C LEU A 20 -14.44 2.41 -2.93
N ALA A 21 -14.17 3.65 -3.35
CA ALA A 21 -14.36 4.04 -4.75
C ALA A 21 -13.39 3.30 -5.69
N LEU A 22 -12.12 3.12 -5.28
CA LEU A 22 -11.13 2.37 -6.06
C LEU A 22 -11.42 0.87 -6.09
N ARG A 23 -12.03 0.32 -5.03
CA ARG A 23 -12.49 -1.06 -5.00
C ARG A 23 -13.49 -1.33 -6.13
N ASP A 24 -14.42 -0.42 -6.38
CA ASP A 24 -15.39 -0.57 -7.46
C ASP A 24 -14.68 -0.60 -8.83
N GLU A 25 -13.63 0.22 -9.02
CA GLU A 25 -12.80 0.18 -10.23
C GLU A 25 -12.05 -1.15 -10.39
N VAL A 26 -11.51 -1.72 -9.30
CA VAL A 26 -10.88 -3.06 -9.35
C VAL A 26 -11.87 -4.12 -9.80
N ALA A 27 -13.11 -4.08 -9.29
CA ALA A 27 -14.16 -5.00 -9.71
C ALA A 27 -14.51 -4.84 -11.19
N ASP A 28 -14.57 -3.60 -11.68
CA ASP A 28 -14.86 -3.30 -13.09
C ASP A 28 -13.72 -3.78 -14.02
N LEU A 29 -12.46 -3.57 -13.63
CA LEU A 29 -11.29 -4.07 -14.37
C LEU A 29 -11.26 -5.60 -14.42
N GLU A 30 -11.53 -6.26 -13.29
CA GLU A 30 -11.62 -7.71 -13.23
C GLU A 30 -12.77 -8.25 -14.09
N ALA A 31 -13.95 -7.61 -14.04
CA ALA A 31 -15.10 -7.97 -14.88
C ALA A 31 -14.82 -7.78 -16.38
N ALA A 32 -13.92 -6.86 -16.74
CA ALA A 32 -13.41 -6.70 -18.11
C ALA A 32 -12.40 -7.78 -18.53
N GLY A 33 -12.04 -8.70 -17.63
CA GLY A 33 -11.12 -9.81 -17.88
C GLY A 33 -9.64 -9.47 -17.64
N ILE A 34 -9.35 -8.41 -16.88
CA ILE A 34 -7.99 -8.05 -16.50
C ILE A 34 -7.58 -8.88 -15.29
N GLY A 35 -6.64 -9.80 -15.48
CA GLY A 35 -6.14 -10.69 -14.41
C GLY A 35 -4.92 -10.17 -13.64
N ILE A 36 -4.41 -8.98 -13.98
CA ILE A 36 -3.30 -8.32 -13.27
C ILE A 36 -3.66 -6.85 -13.10
N ILE A 37 -3.81 -6.41 -11.86
CA ILE A 37 -4.21 -5.05 -11.52
C ILE A 37 -3.16 -4.44 -10.62
N GLN A 38 -2.64 -3.27 -11.01
CA GLN A 38 -1.68 -2.53 -10.19
C GLN A 38 -2.38 -1.42 -9.41
N ILE A 39 -2.30 -1.48 -8.09
CA ILE A 39 -2.72 -0.43 -7.17
C ILE A 39 -1.46 0.29 -6.71
N ASP A 40 -1.21 1.45 -7.31
CA ASP A 40 0.02 2.18 -7.06
C ASP A 40 -0.02 2.98 -5.75
N GLU A 41 1.11 2.93 -5.05
CA GLU A 41 1.55 3.76 -3.93
C GLU A 41 0.45 4.40 -3.05
N PRO A 42 0.17 3.85 -1.84
CA PRO A 42 -0.76 4.48 -0.90
C PRO A 42 -0.23 5.80 -0.31
N ALA A 43 0.90 6.34 -0.79
CA ALA A 43 1.67 7.40 -0.15
C ALA A 43 2.00 7.08 1.33
N LEU A 44 2.24 5.80 1.64
CA LEU A 44 2.54 5.36 3.01
C LEU A 44 3.72 6.14 3.60
N ARG A 45 4.81 6.31 2.85
CA ARG A 45 5.99 7.03 3.34
C ARG A 45 5.76 8.55 3.37
N GLU A 46 5.23 9.13 2.31
CA GLU A 46 5.01 10.58 2.20
C GLU A 46 4.03 11.14 3.25
N GLY A 47 3.04 10.35 3.63
CA GLY A 47 2.05 10.75 4.63
C GLY A 47 2.44 10.46 6.07
N LEU A 48 3.62 9.85 6.33
CA LEU A 48 4.06 9.53 7.70
C LEU A 48 4.07 10.79 8.58
N PRO A 49 3.49 10.73 9.79
CA PRO A 49 3.60 11.81 10.77
C PRO A 49 5.07 12.11 11.12
N LEU A 50 5.38 13.36 11.45
CA LEU A 50 6.73 13.72 11.91
C LEU A 50 7.10 13.03 13.23
N LYS A 51 6.11 12.73 14.07
CA LYS A 51 6.31 12.04 15.35
C LYS A 51 6.22 10.53 15.13
N ARG A 52 7.31 9.83 15.45
CA ARG A 52 7.36 8.36 15.37
C ARG A 52 6.30 7.66 16.21
N SER A 53 5.88 8.26 17.34
CA SER A 53 4.79 7.74 18.18
C SER A 53 3.45 7.61 17.47
N ASP A 54 3.26 8.34 16.38
CA ASP A 54 1.98 8.41 15.66
C ASP A 54 2.02 7.52 14.40
N TRP A 55 3.14 6.84 14.14
CA TRP A 55 3.34 6.02 12.93
C TRP A 55 2.47 4.79 12.93
N ASP A 56 2.41 4.04 14.03
CA ASP A 56 1.68 2.77 14.07
C ASP A 56 0.20 2.97 13.71
N ALA A 57 -0.44 3.99 14.28
CA ALA A 57 -1.82 4.33 13.97
C ALA A 57 -1.99 4.73 12.50
N TYR A 58 -1.06 5.53 11.96
CA TYR A 58 -1.07 5.94 10.56
C TYR A 58 -0.93 4.76 9.60
N LEU A 59 0.08 3.91 9.84
CA LEU A 59 0.39 2.76 9.00
C LEU A 59 -0.73 1.73 9.05
N GLN A 60 -1.33 1.51 10.22
CA GLN A 60 -2.46 0.60 10.37
C GLN A 60 -3.62 0.98 9.43
N TRP A 61 -4.13 2.22 9.50
CA TRP A 61 -5.25 2.59 8.63
C TRP A 61 -4.84 2.74 7.17
N GLY A 62 -3.57 3.08 6.90
CA GLY A 62 -3.03 3.13 5.53
C GLY A 62 -3.04 1.75 4.86
N VAL A 63 -2.61 0.72 5.60
CA VAL A 63 -2.68 -0.68 5.16
C VAL A 63 -4.13 -1.12 5.01
N GLU A 64 -5.01 -0.83 5.98
CA GLU A 64 -6.44 -1.18 5.90
C GLU A 64 -7.10 -0.56 4.65
N ALA A 65 -6.78 0.69 4.31
CA ALA A 65 -7.31 1.35 3.13
C ALA A 65 -6.84 0.68 1.83
N PHE A 66 -5.56 0.28 1.74
CA PHE A 66 -5.07 -0.48 0.59
C PHE A 66 -5.78 -1.83 0.45
N ARG A 67 -5.88 -2.60 1.55
CA ARG A 67 -6.55 -3.90 1.53
C ARG A 67 -8.02 -3.78 1.18
N LEU A 68 -8.69 -2.71 1.58
CA LEU A 68 -10.10 -2.48 1.25
C LEU A 68 -10.33 -2.33 -0.27
N ASN A 69 -9.36 -1.74 -0.98
CA ASN A 69 -9.35 -1.68 -2.43
C ASN A 69 -9.18 -3.09 -3.03
N ALA A 70 -8.12 -3.81 -2.63
CA ALA A 70 -7.77 -5.11 -3.19
C ALA A 70 -8.75 -6.25 -2.84
N ALA A 71 -9.50 -6.14 -1.74
CA ALA A 71 -10.32 -7.22 -1.18
C ALA A 71 -11.49 -7.71 -2.06
N VAL A 72 -11.76 -7.07 -3.20
CA VAL A 72 -12.76 -7.55 -4.18
C VAL A 72 -12.16 -8.47 -5.24
N ALA A 73 -10.84 -8.44 -5.42
CA ALA A 73 -10.16 -9.29 -6.38
C ALA A 73 -10.30 -10.77 -5.99
N LYS A 74 -10.50 -11.61 -6.99
CA LYS A 74 -10.48 -13.06 -6.84
C LYS A 74 -9.05 -13.58 -6.71
N ASP A 75 -8.92 -14.79 -6.15
CA ASP A 75 -7.63 -15.48 -5.99
C ASP A 75 -6.84 -15.69 -7.31
N ASP A 76 -7.52 -15.64 -8.47
CA ASP A 76 -6.87 -15.75 -9.79
C ASP A 76 -6.48 -14.39 -10.41
N THR A 77 -6.84 -13.29 -9.76
CA THR A 77 -6.45 -11.91 -10.13
C THR A 77 -5.25 -11.49 -9.29
N GLN A 78 -4.12 -11.20 -9.94
CA GLN A 78 -2.92 -10.72 -9.23
C GLN A 78 -3.00 -9.22 -8.94
N ILE A 79 -2.77 -8.87 -7.68
CA ILE A 79 -2.66 -7.50 -7.21
C ILE A 79 -1.18 -7.11 -7.09
N HIS A 80 -0.81 -6.11 -7.88
CA HIS A 80 0.53 -5.54 -7.88
C HIS A 80 0.52 -4.20 -7.16
N THR A 81 1.61 -3.86 -6.50
CA THR A 81 1.85 -2.50 -6.01
C THR A 81 3.27 -2.06 -6.31
N HIS A 82 3.45 -0.77 -6.60
CA HIS A 82 4.74 -0.16 -6.86
C HIS A 82 5.04 0.87 -5.77
N MET A 83 6.30 0.97 -5.38
CA MET A 83 6.77 1.91 -4.38
C MET A 83 8.04 2.62 -4.85
N CYS A 84 8.01 3.95 -4.88
CA CYS A 84 9.05 4.79 -5.45
C CYS A 84 10.14 5.21 -4.43
N TYR A 85 10.18 4.59 -3.24
CA TYR A 85 11.14 4.93 -2.18
C TYR A 85 12.30 3.93 -2.11
N CYS A 86 13.37 4.29 -1.40
CA CYS A 86 14.61 3.51 -1.29
C CYS A 86 14.98 3.14 0.16
N GLU A 87 14.14 3.44 1.14
CA GLU A 87 14.37 3.11 2.56
C GLU A 87 13.07 2.65 3.22
N PHE A 88 12.97 1.35 3.49
CA PHE A 88 11.75 0.71 3.98
C PHE A 88 11.90 0.03 5.34
N ASN A 89 13.11 0.01 5.91
CA ASN A 89 13.44 -0.76 7.10
C ASN A 89 12.51 -0.46 8.29
N ASP A 90 12.08 0.80 8.44
CA ASP A 90 11.18 1.20 9.53
C ASP A 90 9.70 0.85 9.29
N ILE A 91 9.31 0.40 8.09
CA ILE A 91 7.91 0.15 7.71
C ILE A 91 7.69 -1.21 7.02
N MET A 92 8.68 -2.11 7.08
CA MET A 92 8.64 -3.40 6.38
C MET A 92 7.42 -4.25 6.81
N ASP A 93 7.10 -4.26 8.10
CA ASP A 93 5.90 -4.93 8.63
C ASP A 93 4.62 -4.42 7.96
N SER A 94 4.54 -3.12 7.72
CA SER A 94 3.37 -2.51 7.07
C SER A 94 3.30 -2.82 5.59
N ILE A 95 4.46 -2.89 4.91
CA ILE A 95 4.55 -3.31 3.50
C ILE A 95 4.10 -4.75 3.35
N ALA A 96 4.58 -5.66 4.22
CA ALA A 96 4.14 -7.04 4.24
C ALA A 96 2.64 -7.15 4.54
N ALA A 97 2.12 -6.33 5.44
CA ALA A 97 0.71 -6.30 5.76
C ALA A 97 -0.19 -5.77 4.62
N LEU A 98 0.37 -5.18 3.55
CA LEU A 98 -0.41 -4.83 2.36
C LEU A 98 -0.96 -6.04 1.64
N ASP A 99 -0.32 -7.21 1.78
CA ASP A 99 -0.83 -8.47 1.25
C ASP A 99 -1.00 -8.43 -0.29
N ALA A 100 -0.07 -7.75 -0.97
CA ALA A 100 -0.01 -7.69 -2.42
C ALA A 100 0.80 -8.87 -2.98
N ASP A 101 0.34 -9.47 -4.07
CA ASP A 101 1.00 -10.62 -4.69
C ASP A 101 2.40 -10.26 -5.21
N VAL A 102 2.53 -9.06 -5.78
CA VAL A 102 3.80 -8.57 -6.32
C VAL A 102 4.05 -7.14 -5.88
N ILE A 103 5.16 -6.93 -5.20
CA ILE A 103 5.63 -5.59 -4.78
C ILE A 103 6.84 -5.23 -5.64
N THR A 104 6.72 -4.16 -6.42
CA THR A 104 7.83 -3.58 -7.19
C THR A 104 8.44 -2.41 -6.41
N ILE A 105 9.75 -2.43 -6.25
CA ILE A 105 10.48 -1.46 -5.42
C ILE A 105 11.62 -0.84 -6.23
N GLU A 106 11.73 0.48 -6.18
CA GLU A 106 12.82 1.20 -6.84
C GLU A 106 14.11 1.18 -6.01
N THR A 107 15.09 0.38 -6.45
CA THR A 107 16.39 0.23 -5.77
C THR A 107 17.52 1.11 -6.32
N SER A 108 17.22 2.00 -7.28
CA SER A 108 18.24 2.71 -8.07
C SER A 108 19.18 3.64 -7.28
N ARG A 109 18.87 3.94 -6.02
CA ARG A 109 19.64 4.86 -5.16
C ARG A 109 20.10 4.26 -3.83
N SER A 110 19.72 3.02 -3.56
CA SER A 110 20.07 2.27 -2.36
C SER A 110 20.89 1.07 -2.82
N ASP A 111 22.19 1.09 -2.56
CA ASP A 111 23.02 -0.11 -2.74
C ASP A 111 22.37 -1.32 -2.02
N MET A 112 22.76 -2.55 -2.38
CA MET A 112 22.16 -3.85 -1.99
C MET A 112 21.68 -4.06 -0.53
N GLU A 113 21.92 -3.14 0.41
CA GLU A 113 21.33 -3.08 1.76
C GLU A 113 19.82 -3.29 1.78
N LEU A 114 19.10 -2.84 0.74
CA LEU A 114 17.65 -3.00 0.68
C LEU A 114 17.25 -4.48 0.54
N LEU A 115 18.01 -5.26 -0.23
CA LEU A 115 17.82 -6.72 -0.34
C LEU A 115 18.13 -7.45 0.98
N GLU A 116 19.09 -6.96 1.77
CA GLU A 116 19.40 -7.55 3.08
C GLU A 116 18.22 -7.46 4.06
N SER A 117 17.46 -6.36 4.02
CA SER A 117 16.24 -6.22 4.82
C SER A 117 15.12 -7.17 4.38
N PHE A 118 15.03 -7.45 3.08
CA PHE A 118 14.11 -8.46 2.55
C PHE A 118 14.55 -9.89 2.89
N GLU A 119 15.84 -10.19 2.85
CA GLU A 119 16.36 -11.50 3.26
C GLU A 119 16.22 -11.75 4.77
N ALA A 120 16.37 -10.70 5.58
CA ALA A 120 16.19 -10.78 7.03
C ALA A 120 14.72 -10.86 7.46
N PHE A 121 13.80 -10.42 6.60
CA PHE A 121 12.36 -10.39 6.87
C PHE A 121 11.66 -11.58 6.21
N GLU A 122 11.29 -12.59 7.00
CA GLU A 122 10.47 -13.70 6.51
C GLU A 122 9.05 -13.20 6.21
N TYR A 123 8.73 -13.06 4.91
CA TYR A 123 7.37 -12.78 4.48
C TYR A 123 6.42 -13.92 4.90
N PRO A 124 5.24 -13.60 5.45
CA PRO A 124 4.21 -14.62 5.71
C PRO A 124 3.89 -15.37 4.41
N GLN A 125 3.90 -16.71 4.46
CA GLN A 125 3.45 -17.57 3.35
C GLN A 125 1.96 -17.87 3.43
#